data_AF-A0A2N3N850-F1
#
_entry.id   AF-A0A2N3N850-F1
#
_cell.length_a   1.000
_cell.length_b   1.000
_cell.length_c   1.000
_cell.angle_alpha   90.00
_cell.angle_beta   90.00
_cell.angle_gamma   90.00
#
_symmetry.space_group_name_H-M   'P 1'
#
loop_
_entity.id
_entity.type
_entity.pdbx_description
1 polymer ?
#
loop_
_entity_poly.entity_id
_entity_poly.type
_entity_poly.pdbx_seq_one_letter_code
_entity_poly.pdbx_strand_id
1 'polypeptide(L)' 'MIQVHLNNTAITLCRVLDHAGTQFGIFGGYAVVSEDIDCLGAVTKEQAVQLLNSVDEFSIIPQTRQDYFAYL' A
#
# COMPACT_ATOMS: atom_id res chain seq x y z
N MET A 1 19.43 1.81 -4.02
CA MET A 1 18.61 2.99 -3.66
C MET A 1 17.12 2.69 -3.78
N ILE A 2 16.63 2.12 -4.89
CA ILE A 2 15.22 1.74 -5.07
C ILE A 2 14.73 0.72 -4.01
N GLN A 3 15.48 -0.36 -3.77
CA GLN A 3 15.08 -1.37 -2.78
C GLN A 3 14.93 -0.80 -1.35
N VAL A 4 15.76 0.18 -0.96
CA VAL A 4 15.66 0.80 0.38
C VAL A 4 14.39 1.62 0.49
N HIS A 5 14.03 2.36 -0.57
CA HIS A 5 12.77 3.10 -0.62
C HIS A 5 11.58 2.15 -0.56
N LEU A 6 11.54 1.10 -1.38
CA LEU A 6 10.47 0.10 -1.35
C LEU A 6 10.37 -0.60 0.02
N ASN A 7 11.48 -0.89 0.68
CA ASN A 7 11.47 -1.43 2.04
C ASN A 7 10.86 -0.46 3.05
N ASN A 8 11.18 0.83 2.96
CA ASN A 8 10.59 1.84 3.83
C ASN A 8 9.09 1.99 3.56
N THR A 9 8.68 2.08 2.28
CA THR A 9 7.27 2.18 1.90
C THR A 9 6.48 0.96 2.36
N ALA A 10 7.04 -0.25 2.25
CA ALA A 10 6.42 -1.47 2.76
C ALA A 10 6.25 -1.44 4.29
N ILE A 11 7.27 -0.97 5.02
CA ILE A 11 7.20 -0.80 6.49
C ILE A 11 6.14 0.23 6.85
N THR A 12 6.07 1.38 6.16
CA THR A 12 5.04 2.40 6.38
C THR A 12 3.65 1.83 6.12
N LEU A 13 3.46 1.12 5.01
CA LEU A 13 2.18 0.48 4.67
C LEU A 13 1.73 -0.51 5.76
N CYS A 14 2.62 -1.41 6.19
CA CYS A 14 2.32 -2.36 7.26
C CYS A 14 1.88 -1.63 8.55
N ARG A 15 2.62 -0.59 8.96
CA ARG A 15 2.30 0.17 10.18
C ARG A 15 0.94 0.84 10.12
N VAL A 16 0.60 1.46 8.98
CA VAL A 16 -0.69 2.14 8.80
C VAL A 16 -1.84 1.13 8.89
N LEU A 17 -1.72 0.00 8.20
CA LEU A 17 -2.76 -1.02 8.17
C LEU A 17 -2.89 -1.75 9.52
N ASP A 18 -1.78 -2.04 10.20
CA ASP A 18 -1.75 -2.61 11.55
C ASP A 18 -2.41 -1.68 12.56
N HIS A 19 -2.08 -0.38 12.54
CA HIS A 19 -2.70 0.62 13.43
C HIS A 19 -4.19 0.78 13.17
N ALA A 20 -4.63 0.59 11.93
CA ALA A 20 -6.04 0.59 11.56
C ALA A 20 -6.76 -0.73 11.92
N GLY A 21 -6.05 -1.73 12.45
CA GLY A 21 -6.60 -3.07 12.72
C GLY A 21 -7.08 -3.79 11.47
N THR A 22 -6.53 -3.45 10.30
CA THR A 22 -6.90 -4.02 9.02
C THR A 22 -6.16 -5.35 8.84
N GLN A 23 -6.85 -6.41 8.40
CA GLN A 23 -6.19 -7.65 8.02
C GLN A 23 -5.59 -7.47 6.61
N PHE A 24 -4.29 -7.71 6.44
CA PHE A 24 -3.61 -7.55 5.15
C PHE A 24 -2.47 -8.56 4.94
N GLY A 25 -1.96 -8.59 3.72
CA GLY A 25 -0.75 -9.32 3.35
C GLY A 25 -0.06 -8.67 2.15
N ILE A 26 1.27 -8.55 2.24
CA ILE A 26 2.12 -8.16 1.11
C ILE A 26 2.49 -9.43 0.34
N PHE A 27 2.38 -9.39 -0.98
CA PHE A 27 2.67 -10.51 -1.87
C PHE A 27 3.34 -10.00 -3.15
N GLY A 28 3.39 -10.85 -4.18
CA GLY A 28 3.92 -10.46 -5.48
C GLY A 28 5.45 -10.42 -5.55
N GLY A 29 5.96 -9.70 -6.54
CA GLY A 29 7.38 -9.69 -6.91
C GLY A 29 8.29 -8.97 -5.92
N TYR A 30 7.71 -8.21 -4.97
CA TYR A 30 8.43 -7.41 -3.98
C TYR A 30 9.46 -8.24 -3.18
N ALA A 31 9.20 -9.53 -2.97
CA ALA A 31 10.10 -10.45 -2.27
C ALA A 31 11.35 -10.86 -3.08
N VAL A 32 11.44 -10.52 -4.38
CA VAL A 32 12.46 -11.06 -5.27
C VAL A 32 13.20 -9.96 -6.06
N VAL A 33 12.53 -9.14 -6.89
CA VAL A 33 13.18 -8.13 -7.77
C VAL A 33 12.19 -7.07 -8.32
N SER A 34 11.28 -6.50 -7.53
CA SER A 34 10.19 -5.66 -8.07
C SER A 34 10.37 -4.15 -7.87
N GLU A 35 9.67 -3.37 -8.70
CA GLU A 35 9.61 -1.90 -8.70
C GLU A 35 8.43 -1.36 -7.86
N ASP A 36 7.58 -2.25 -7.33
CA ASP A 36 6.30 -1.97 -6.70
C ASP A 36 6.03 -2.86 -5.47
N ILE A 37 4.95 -2.58 -4.74
CA ILE A 37 4.51 -3.35 -3.57
C ILE A 37 3.08 -3.80 -3.83
N ASP A 38 2.88 -5.11 -3.96
CA ASP A 38 1.54 -5.68 -4.06
C ASP A 38 0.99 -5.99 -2.66
N CYS A 39 -0.19 -5.46 -2.33
CA CYS A 39 -0.83 -5.65 -1.03
C CYS A 39 -2.32 -5.98 -1.19
N LEU A 40 -2.77 -7.03 -0.49
CA LEU A 40 -4.19 -7.35 -0.33
C LEU A 40 -4.58 -6.99 1.10
N GLY A 41 -5.70 -6.29 1.26
CA GLY A 41 -6.23 -5.92 2.56
C GLY A 41 -7.75 -6.06 2.63
N ALA A 42 -8.26 -6.41 3.81
CA ALA A 42 -9.68 -6.44 4.14
C ALA A 42 -10.19 -5.02 4.41
N VAL A 43 -10.26 -4.20 3.35
CA VAL A 43 -10.49 -2.75 3.40
C VAL A 43 -11.28 -2.32 2.17
N THR A 44 -12.19 -1.35 2.29
CA THR A 44 -12.83 -0.72 1.12
C THR A 44 -11.93 0.33 0.49
N LYS A 45 -12.22 0.71 -0.76
CA LYS A 45 -11.47 1.77 -1.44
C LYS A 45 -11.50 3.09 -0.66
N GLU A 46 -12.66 3.48 -0.13
CA GLU A 46 -12.82 4.72 0.63
C GLU A 46 -11.97 4.70 1.91
N GLN A 47 -11.95 3.57 2.61
CA GLN A 47 -11.13 3.37 3.80
C GLN A 47 -9.63 3.42 3.44
N ALA A 48 -9.20 2.75 2.38
CA ALA A 48 -7.81 2.80 1.91
C ALA A 48 -7.39 4.23 1.57
N VAL A 49 -8.24 4.99 0.86
CA VAL A 49 -7.99 6.41 0.57
C VAL A 49 -7.86 7.20 1.86
N GLN A 50 -8.78 7.07 2.81
CA GLN A 50 -8.74 7.82 4.07
C GLN A 50 -7.48 7.52 4.89
N LEU A 51 -7.06 6.25 4.95
CA LEU A 51 -5.88 5.83 5.69
C LEU A 51 -4.60 6.36 5.03
N LEU A 52 -4.47 6.18 3.72
CA LEU A 52 -3.20 6.41 3.01
C LEU A 52 -3.03 7.85 2.48
N ASN A 53 -4.10 8.60 2.18
CA ASN A 53 -3.96 10.02 1.77
C ASN A 53 -3.38 10.92 2.87
N SER A 54 -3.43 10.46 4.13
CA SER A 54 -2.87 11.21 5.26
C SER A 54 -1.37 10.97 5.46
N VAL A 55 -0.77 10.10 4.64
CA VAL A 55 0.62 9.70 4.71
C VAL A 55 1.33 10.29 3.49
N ASP A 56 2.27 11.20 3.73
CA ASP A 56 2.95 11.99 2.68
C ASP A 56 3.63 11.13 1.60
N GLU A 57 3.98 9.88 1.94
CA GLU A 57 4.63 8.91 1.05
C GLU A 57 3.68 8.23 0.06
N PHE A 58 2.36 8.45 0.14
CA PHE A 58 1.38 7.82 -0.75
C PHE A 58 0.53 8.85 -1.50
N SER A 59 0.71 8.90 -2.82
CA SER A 59 -0.13 9.72 -3.71
C SER A 59 -1.08 8.87 -4.51
N ILE A 60 -2.40 9.05 -4.32
CA ILE A 60 -3.39 8.21 -4.99
C ILE A 60 -3.38 8.38 -6.52
N ILE A 61 -3.30 7.27 -7.24
CA ILE A 61 -3.54 7.22 -8.68
C ILE A 61 -5.02 6.90 -8.90
N PRO A 62 -5.80 7.75 -9.59
CA PRO A 62 -7.21 7.47 -9.86
C PRO A 62 -7.40 6.16 -10.61
N GLN A 63 -8.26 5.28 -10.08
CA GLN A 63 -8.62 4.00 -10.68
C GLN A 63 -10.15 3.90 -10.82
N THR A 64 -10.62 3.25 -11.88
CA THR A 64 -12.06 3.02 -12.12
C THR A 64 -12.60 1.81 -11.35
N ARG A 65 -11.73 0.83 -11.08
CA ARG A 65 -12.06 -0.36 -10.28
C ARG A 65 -12.28 0.01 -8.81
N GLN A 66 -13.18 -0.72 -8.15
CA GLN A 66 -13.53 -0.51 -6.73
C GLN A 66 -12.73 -1.44 -5.81
N ASP A 67 -12.26 -2.56 -6.33
CA ASP A 67 -11.47 -3.58 -5.64
C ASP A 67 -9.95 -3.41 -5.84
N TYR A 68 -9.55 -2.34 -6.52
CA TYR A 68 -8.16 -2.04 -6.84
C TYR A 68 -7.88 -0.56 -6.72
N PHE A 69 -6.76 -0.23 -6.10
CA PHE A 69 -6.24 1.11 -5.94
C PHE A 69 -4.72 1.07 -6.05
N ALA A 70 -4.13 2.18 -6.52
CA ALA A 70 -2.71 2.31 -6.75
C ALA A 70 -2.23 3.65 -6.18
N TYR A 71 -0.99 3.67 -5.72
CA TYR A 71 -0.33 4.84 -5.14
C TYR A 71 1.07 4.99 -5.73
N LEU A 72 1.53 6.24 -5.88
CA LEU A 72 2.92 6.60 -6.12
C LEU A 72 3.63 6.93 -4.81
#